data_AF-A0A7W4GUB6-F1
#
_entry.id   AF-A0A7W4GUB6-F1
#
_cell.length_a   1.000
_cell.length_b   1.000
_cell.length_c   1.000
_cell.angle_alpha   90.00
_cell.angle_beta   90.00
_cell.angle_gamma   90.00
#
_symmetry.space_group_name_H-M   'P 1'
#
loop_
_entity.id
_entity.type
_entity.pdbx_description
1 polymer ?
#
loop_
_entity_poly.entity_id
_entity_poly.type
_entity_poly.pdbx_seq_one_letter_code
_entity_poly.pdbx_strand_id
1 'polypeptide(L)' 'MSVSDRVGQYRERMRARGYRAVQVWVPDVRSEQFAREARRQAALVADSDRRHDEQDFIEAVSVDWDEE' A
#
# COMPACT_ATOMS: atom_id res chain seq x y z
N MET A 1 -17.32 -19.59 -14.14
CA MET A 1 -17.33 -18.13 -13.96
C MET A 1 -16.03 -17.58 -14.51
N SER A 2 -16.08 -16.70 -15.51
CA SER A 2 -14.87 -16.18 -16.15
C SER A 2 -14.13 -15.20 -15.23
N VAL A 3 -12.86 -14.91 -15.53
CA VAL A 3 -12.11 -13.85 -14.82
C VAL A 3 -12.83 -12.52 -14.94
N SER A 4 -13.44 -12.24 -16.10
CA SER A 4 -14.22 -11.02 -16.33
C SER A 4 -15.42 -10.92 -15.39
N ASP A 5 -16.18 -12.01 -15.23
CA ASP A 5 -17.35 -12.06 -14.34
C ASP A 5 -16.94 -11.78 -12.88
N ARG A 6 -15.84 -12.39 -12.43
CA ARG A 6 -15.31 -12.19 -11.08
C ARG A 6 -14.86 -10.75 -10.84
N VAL A 7 -14.19 -10.14 -11.81
CA VAL A 7 -13.77 -8.73 -11.74
C VAL A 7 -14.99 -7.80 -11.73
N GLY A 8 -16.04 -8.12 -12.49
CA GLY A 8 -17.31 -7.40 -12.50
C GLY A 8 -17.98 -7.37 -11.12
N GLN A 9 -18.20 -8.55 -10.53
CA GLN A 9 -18.80 -8.69 -9.19
C GLN A 9 -17.98 -7.98 -8.11
N TYR A 10 -16.65 -8.07 -8.17
CA TYR A 10 -15.78 -7.37 -7.22
C TYR A 10 -15.96 -5.84 -7.31
N ARG A 11 -15.97 -5.28 -8.52
CA ARG A 11 -16.17 -3.83 -8.73
C ARG A 11 -17.53 -3.37 -8.24
N GLU A 12 -18.59 -4.17 -8.43
CA GLU A 12 -19.93 -3.87 -7.93
C GLU A 12 -19.97 -3.80 -6.40
N ARG A 13 -19.37 -4.79 -5.73
CA ARG A 13 -19.24 -4.79 -4.27
C ARG A 13 -18.44 -3.59 -3.76
N MET A 14 -17.37 -3.19 -4.45
CA MET A 14 -16.59 -2.01 -4.07
C MET A 14 -17.40 -0.71 -4.23
N ARG A 15 -18.16 -0.57 -5.32
CA ARG A 15 -19.05 0.59 -5.53
C ARG A 15 -20.14 0.69 -4.46
N ALA A 16 -20.76 -0.43 -4.08
CA ALA A 16 -21.77 -0.45 -3.02
C ALA A 16 -21.22 -0.02 -1.65
N ARG A 17 -19.92 -0.19 -1.41
CA ARG A 17 -19.21 0.28 -0.21
C ARG A 17 -18.75 1.75 -0.30
N GLY A 18 -19.10 2.46 -1.37
CA GLY A 18 -18.72 3.86 -1.58
C GLY A 18 -17.34 4.07 -2.21
N TYR A 19 -16.63 3.02 -2.63
CA TYR A 19 -15.35 3.19 -3.31
C TYR A 19 -15.52 3.52 -4.80
N ARG A 20 -14.62 4.39 -5.31
CA ARG A 20 -14.52 4.72 -6.74
C ARG A 20 -13.27 4.08 -7.32
N ALA A 21 -13.45 3.27 -8.38
CA ALA A 21 -12.31 2.74 -9.13
C ALA A 21 -11.64 3.87 -9.92
N VAL A 22 -10.32 4.00 -9.78
CA VAL A 22 -9.49 4.89 -10.59
C VAL A 22 -8.51 4.04 -11.39
N GLN A 23 -8.40 4.32 -12.68
CA GLN A 23 -7.39 3.73 -13.55
C GLN A 23 -6.30 4.76 -13.77
N VAL A 24 -5.06 4.39 -13.46
CA VAL A 24 -3.88 5.22 -13.67
C VAL A 24 -2.87 4.43 -14.49
N TRP A 25 -2.14 5.14 -15.35
CA TRP A 25 -0.99 4.59 -16.02
C TRP A 25 0.21 4.68 -15.09
N VAL A 26 0.88 3.55 -14.88
CA VAL A 26 2.11 3.46 -14.09
C VAL A 26 3.25 3.00 -14.99
N PRO A 27 4.51 3.32 -14.64
CA PRO A 27 5.67 2.78 -15.35
C PRO A 27 5.67 1.24 -15.34
N ASP A 28 6.28 0.63 -16.35
CA ASP A 28 6.39 -0.82 -16.42
C ASP A 28 7.19 -1.36 -15.22
N VAL A 29 6.48 -2.07 -14.34
CA VAL A 29 7.01 -2.67 -13.11
C VAL A 29 8.04 -3.78 -13.36
N ARG A 30 8.14 -4.28 -14.60
CA ARG A 30 9.15 -5.26 -15.00
C ARG A 30 10.45 -4.62 -15.50
N SER A 31 10.46 -3.30 -15.72
CA SER A 31 11.66 -2.60 -16.20
C SER A 31 12.71 -2.46 -15.09
N GLU A 32 13.99 -2.49 -15.48
CA GLU A 32 15.09 -2.20 -14.54
C GLU A 32 15.03 -0.77 -13.99
N GLN A 33 14.49 0.17 -14.77
CA GLN A 33 14.29 1.55 -14.32
C GLN A 33 13.32 1.60 -13.13
N PHE A 34 12.19 0.88 -13.20
CA PHE A 34 11.25 0.81 -12.10
C PHE A 34 11.91 0.18 -10.86
N ALA A 35 12.66 -0.91 -11.01
CA ALA A 35 13.34 -1.55 -9.90
C ALA A 35 14.36 -0.62 -9.20
N ARG A 36 15.09 0.21 -9.97
CA ARG A 36 16.01 1.21 -9.41
C ARG A 36 15.26 2.31 -8.65
N GLU A 37 14.19 2.84 -9.22
CA GLU A 37 13.42 3.91 -8.56
C GLU A 37 12.68 3.41 -7.33
N ALA A 38 12.08 2.21 -7.39
CA ALA A 38 11.44 1.58 -6.24
C ALA A 38 12.42 1.42 -5.08
N ARG A 39 13.66 0.96 -5.35
CA ARG A 39 14.71 0.87 -4.33
C ARG A 39 15.08 2.24 -3.76
N ARG A 40 15.26 3.25 -4.62
CA ARG A 40 15.58 4.62 -4.19
C ARG A 40 14.48 5.20 -3.30
N GLN A 41 13.22 5.09 -3.71
CA GLN A 41 12.07 5.60 -2.97
C GLN A 41 11.87 4.87 -1.65
N ALA A 42 12.00 3.54 -1.63
CA ALA A 42 11.94 2.75 -0.39
C ALA A 42 13.01 3.20 0.62
N ALA A 43 14.24 3.48 0.17
CA ALA A 43 15.30 3.98 1.03
C ALA A 43 14.98 5.38 1.60
N LEU A 44 14.36 6.26 0.81
CA LEU A 44 13.94 7.60 1.26
C LEU A 44 12.82 7.54 2.30
N VAL A 45 11.82 6.66 2.09
CA VAL A 45 10.72 6.46 3.06
C VAL A 45 11.28 5.90 4.37
N ALA A 46 12.09 4.85 4.31
CA ALA A 46 12.70 4.26 5.50
C ALA A 46 13.60 5.25 6.27
N ASP A 47 14.22 6.19 5.56
CA ASP A 47 14.98 7.27 6.19
C ASP A 47 14.08 8.35 6.80
N SER A 48 12.93 8.63 6.18
CA SER A 48 11.94 9.56 6.72
C SER A 48 11.30 9.03 8.00
N ASP A 49 10.96 7.75 8.05
CA ASP A 49 10.37 7.11 9.23
C ASP A 49 11.30 7.21 10.44
N ARG A 50 12.62 7.09 10.24
CA ARG A 50 13.62 7.26 11.32
C ARG A 50 13.76 8.70 11.82
N ARG A 51 13.24 9.70 11.09
CA ARG A 51 13.42 11.12 11.39
C ARG A 51 12.20 11.76 12.07
N HIS A 52 11.12 11.01 12.29
CA HIS A 52 9.91 11.52 12.93
C HIS A 52 9.70 10.85 14.29
N ASP A 53 9.42 11.65 15.32
CA ASP A 53 9.02 11.25 16.70
C ASP A 53 7.75 10.36 16.73
N GLU A 54 7.14 10.11 15.58
CA GLU A 54 5.93 9.30 15.41
C GLU A 54 6.18 7.83 15.77
N GLN A 55 7.35 7.29 15.43
CA GLN A 55 7.68 5.91 15.78
C GLN A 55 7.84 5.75 17.30
N ASP A 56 8.51 6.70 17.95
CA ASP A 56 8.67 6.74 19.41
C ASP A 56 7.33 6.91 20.12
N PHE A 57 6.43 7.75 19.58
CA PHE A 57 5.07 7.88 20.11
C PHE A 57 4.27 6.58 19.95
N ILE A 58 4.28 5.95 18.78
CA ILE A 58 3.58 4.69 18.52
C ILE A 58 4.09 3.60 19.46
N GLU A 59 5.40 3.49 19.66
CA GLU A 59 6.00 2.53 20.58
C GLU A 59 5.57 2.81 22.03
N ALA A 60 5.58 4.08 22.45
CA ALA A 60 5.17 4.48 23.80
C ALA A 60 3.68 4.21 24.12
N VAL A 61 2.80 4.17 23.11
CA VAL A 61 1.36 3.91 23.30
C VAL A 61 0.93 2.50 22.88
N SER A 62 1.83 1.70 22.29
CA SER A 62 1.56 0.31 21.94
C SER A 62 1.61 -0.57 23.18
N VAL A 63 0.67 -1.49 23.29
CA VAL A 63 0.67 -2.56 24.30
C VAL A 63 1.14 -3.86 23.66
N ASP A 64 1.85 -4.68 24.43
CA ASP A 64 2.37 -5.95 23.93
C ASP A 64 1.21 -6.93 23.68
N TRP A 65 1.25 -7.61 22.53
CA TRP A 65 0.15 -8.49 22.09
C TRP A 65 0.11 -9.82 22.85
N ASP A 66 1.13 -10.10 23.68
CA ASP A 66 1.25 -11.32 24.48
C ASP A 66 0.56 -11.24 25.86
N GLU A 67 -0.13 -10.14 26.18
CA GLU A 67 -0.96 -10.01 27.39
C GLU A 67 -2.46 -10.35 27.13
N GLU A 68 -2.74 -11.49 26.49
CA GLU A 68 -4.09 -12.09 26.42
C GLU A 68 -4.23 -13.33 27.31
#